data_AF-A0A7D3ZRA3-F1
#
_entry.id   AF-A0A7D3ZRA3-F1
#
_cell.length_a   1.000
_cell.length_b   1.000
_cell.length_c   1.000
_cell.angle_alpha   90.00
_cell.angle_beta   90.00
_cell.angle_gamma   90.00
#
_symmetry.space_group_name_H-M   'P 1'
#
loop_
_entity.id
_entity.type
_entity.pdbx_description
1 polymer ?
#
loop_
_entity_poly.entity_id
_entity_poly.type
_entity_poly.pdbx_seq_one_letter_code
_entity_poly.pdbx_strand_id
1 'polypeptide(L)'
;MNADLTALPTAPTEPTGAAAGPGHGPLVLPEDGIVDPIAIEIAASGARPVALTQTERVLAAARILAAGGSRNDIATRLHVSGNTARHLADRARRVGDPGDLWAA
;
A
#
# COMPACT_ATOMS: atom_id res chain seq x y z
N MET A 1 52.75 -19.80 -6.49
CA MET A 1 52.04 -18.91 -5.55
C MET A 1 52.03 -17.53 -6.16
N ASN A 2 50.94 -16.82 -6.44
CA ASN A 2 49.50 -17.09 -6.54
C ASN A 2 48.99 -16.05 -7.57
N ALA A 3 47.89 -16.36 -8.25
CA ALA A 3 47.32 -15.54 -9.32
C ALA A 3 47.05 -14.09 -8.90
N ASP A 4 47.52 -13.16 -9.73
CA ASP A 4 47.20 -11.74 -9.67
C ASP A 4 45.76 -11.55 -10.18
N LEU A 5 44.86 -11.11 -9.29
CA LEU A 5 43.44 -10.91 -9.57
C LEU A 5 43.24 -9.63 -10.37
N THR A 6 43.39 -9.78 -11.68
CA THR A 6 42.98 -8.82 -12.70
C THR A 6 41.47 -8.59 -12.64
N ALA A 7 41.08 -7.30 -12.60
CA ALA A 7 39.81 -6.72 -13.05
C ALA A 7 38.49 -7.35 -12.55
N LEU A 8 37.84 -6.68 -11.59
CA LEU A 8 36.38 -6.74 -11.45
C LEU A 8 35.77 -5.63 -12.31
N PRO A 9 34.88 -5.94 -13.28
CA PRO A 9 34.12 -4.93 -13.99
C PRO A 9 33.15 -4.24 -13.03
N THR A 10 33.18 -2.92 -13.04
CA THR A 10 32.21 -2.01 -12.42
C THR A 10 30.80 -2.44 -12.82
N ALA A 11 30.01 -2.87 -11.85
CA ALA A 11 28.61 -3.19 -12.07
C ALA A 11 27.88 -1.96 -12.65
N PRO A 12 27.09 -2.12 -13.73
CA PRO A 12 26.25 -1.04 -14.20
C PRO A 12 25.12 -0.80 -13.19
N THR A 13 25.12 0.40 -12.64
CA THR A 13 23.96 1.23 -12.27
C THR A 13 22.64 0.46 -12.19
N GLU A 14 22.23 0.10 -10.98
CA GLU A 14 20.84 -0.23 -10.73
C GLU A 14 19.97 0.92 -11.26
N PRO A 15 18.88 0.65 -12.00
CA PRO A 15 17.91 1.68 -12.26
C PRO A 15 17.35 2.08 -10.89
N THR A 16 17.75 3.27 -10.45
CA THR A 16 17.08 4.07 -9.44
C THR A 16 15.60 4.13 -9.84
N GLY A 17 14.84 3.17 -9.33
CA GLY A 17 13.41 3.05 -9.51
C GLY A 17 12.76 4.18 -8.74
N ALA A 18 12.53 5.27 -9.48
CA ALA A 18 11.63 6.37 -9.15
C ALA A 18 11.77 6.91 -7.72
N ALA A 19 12.65 7.90 -7.58
CA ALA A 19 12.34 9.04 -6.75
C ALA A 19 10.99 9.61 -7.23
N ALA A 20 9.90 9.14 -6.63
CA ALA A 20 8.63 9.82 -6.68
C ALA A 20 8.86 11.19 -6.03
N GLY A 21 9.15 12.20 -6.85
CA GLY A 21 8.97 13.58 -6.44
C GLY A 21 7.55 13.76 -5.91
N PRO A 22 7.25 14.86 -5.19
CA PRO A 22 5.91 15.14 -4.69
C PRO A 22 4.95 15.50 -5.83
N GLY A 23 4.70 14.54 -6.72
CA GLY A 23 3.69 14.60 -7.75
C GLY A 23 2.34 14.51 -7.05
N HIS A 24 1.54 15.56 -7.21
CA HIS A 24 0.16 15.63 -6.76
C HIS A 24 -0.74 14.75 -7.66
N GLY A 25 -0.27 13.56 -8.01
CA GLY A 25 -1.02 12.56 -8.77
C GLY A 25 -2.00 11.83 -7.85
N PRO A 26 -3.03 11.18 -8.43
CA PRO A 26 -3.90 10.28 -7.66
C PRO A 26 -3.05 9.24 -6.93
N LEU A 27 -3.26 9.08 -5.62
CA LEU A 27 -2.61 8.04 -4.78
C LEU A 27 -3.19 6.65 -5.07
N VAL A 28 -3.20 6.28 -6.34
CA VAL A 28 -3.76 5.05 -6.87
C VAL A 28 -2.71 4.40 -7.75
N LEU A 29 -2.25 3.23 -7.32
CA LEU A 29 -1.38 2.38 -8.11
C LEU A 29 -2.23 1.42 -8.96
N PRO A 30 -1.77 1.07 -10.17
CA PRO A 30 -2.33 -0.07 -10.90
C PRO A 30 -2.12 -1.36 -10.09
N GLU A 31 -3.01 -2.35 -10.25
CA GLU A 31 -2.81 -3.67 -9.66
C GLU A 31 -1.55 -4.32 -10.23
N ASP A 32 -0.60 -4.66 -9.38
CA ASP A 32 0.66 -5.34 -9.73
C ASP A 32 0.65 -6.83 -9.29
N GLY A 33 -0.41 -7.26 -8.61
CA GLY A 33 -0.57 -8.61 -8.06
C GLY A 33 0.16 -8.82 -6.72
N ILE A 34 0.75 -7.78 -6.15
CA ILE A 34 1.42 -7.79 -4.86
C ILE A 34 0.56 -6.96 -3.89
N VAL A 35 0.49 -7.40 -2.63
CA VAL A 35 -0.16 -6.66 -1.56
C VAL A 35 0.91 -6.25 -0.57
N ASP A 36 1.11 -4.94 -0.37
CA ASP A 36 2.01 -4.41 0.66
C ASP A 36 1.28 -4.24 2.01
N PRO A 37 1.54 -5.10 3.01
CA PRO A 37 0.89 -5.00 4.32
C PRO A 37 1.26 -3.71 5.08
N ILE A 38 2.47 -3.18 4.85
CA ILE A 38 2.95 -1.96 5.50
C ILE A 38 2.23 -0.75 4.92
N ALA A 39 2.02 -0.70 3.60
CA ALA A 39 1.22 0.35 2.97
C ALA A 39 -0.22 0.36 3.51
N ILE A 40 -0.82 -0.81 3.68
CA ILE A 40 -2.15 -0.99 4.28
C ILE A 40 -2.17 -0.46 5.71
N GLU A 41 -1.19 -0.80 6.54
CA GLU A 41 -1.13 -0.36 7.93
C GLU A 41 -0.96 1.16 8.05
N ILE A 42 -0.03 1.73 7.28
CA ILE A 42 0.21 3.17 7.28
C ILE A 42 -1.05 3.91 6.83
N ALA A 43 -1.71 3.46 5.77
CA ALA A 43 -2.95 4.07 5.30
C ALA A 43 -4.12 3.89 6.29
N ALA A 44 -4.24 2.71 6.91
CA ALA A 44 -5.28 2.42 7.88
C ALA A 44 -5.13 3.22 9.18
N SER A 45 -3.89 3.53 9.59
CA SER A 45 -3.62 4.42 10.72
C SER A 45 -3.91 5.89 10.38
N GLY A 46 -3.88 6.25 9.09
CA GLY A 46 -3.97 7.64 8.64
C GLY A 46 -2.71 8.46 8.96
N ALA A 47 -1.59 7.82 9.28
CA ALA A 47 -0.35 8.49 9.67
C ALA A 47 0.23 9.37 8.54
N ARG A 48 0.12 8.90 7.30
CA ARG A 48 0.46 9.66 6.09
C ARG A 48 -0.28 9.11 4.87
N PRO A 49 -0.45 9.91 3.80
CA PRO A 49 -0.95 9.40 2.54
C PRO A 49 0.04 8.40 1.92
N VAL A 50 -0.47 7.28 1.43
CA VAL A 50 0.30 6.24 0.73
C VAL A 50 -0.40 5.93 -0.58
N ALA A 51 0.37 5.70 -1.64
CA ALA A 51 -0.17 5.23 -2.90
C ALA A 51 -0.57 3.75 -2.73
N LEU A 52 -1.83 3.44 -3.02
CA LEU A 52 -2.38 2.10 -2.82
C LEU A 52 -3.00 1.57 -4.11
N THR A 53 -2.91 0.27 -4.32
CA THR A 53 -3.73 -0.43 -5.30
C THR A 53 -5.22 -0.41 -4.89
N GLN A 54 -6.11 -0.81 -5.79
CA GLN A 54 -7.53 -0.97 -5.46
C GLN A 54 -7.74 -2.11 -4.45
N THR A 55 -6.95 -3.19 -4.54
CA THR A 55 -6.98 -4.30 -3.56
C THR A 55 -6.51 -3.82 -2.19
N GLU A 56 -5.38 -3.13 -2.12
CA GLU A 56 -4.85 -2.59 -0.86
C GLU A 56 -5.81 -1.59 -0.20
N ARG A 57 -6.50 -0.74 -0.97
CA ARG A 57 -7.52 0.16 -0.40
C ARG A 57 -8.68 -0.59 0.25
N VAL A 58 -9.06 -1.74 -0.30
CA VAL A 58 -10.13 -2.56 0.27
C VAL A 58 -9.66 -3.21 1.57
N LEU A 59 -8.43 -3.70 1.60
CA LEU A 59 -7.82 -4.28 2.80
C LEU A 59 -7.58 -3.24 3.89
N ALA A 60 -7.13 -2.03 3.52
CA ALA A 60 -7.00 -0.91 4.45
C ALA A 60 -8.36 -0.48 5.01
N ALA A 61 -9.41 -0.41 4.17
CA ALA A 61 -10.77 -0.17 4.62
C ALA A 61 -11.27 -1.27 5.59
N ALA A 62 -10.98 -2.54 5.30
CA ALA A 62 -11.32 -3.65 6.18
C ALA A 62 -10.62 -3.54 7.54
N ARG A 63 -9.33 -3.22 7.55
CA ARG A 63 -8.55 -2.99 8.78
C ARG A 63 -9.08 -1.81 9.60
N ILE A 64 -9.46 -0.72 8.95
CA ILE A 64 -10.10 0.43 9.64
C ILE A 64 -11.40 -0.01 10.32
N LEU A 65 -12.25 -0.79 9.63
CA LEU A 65 -13.51 -1.28 10.20
C LEU A 65 -13.29 -2.29 11.33
N ALA A 66 -12.32 -3.21 11.18
CA ALA A 66 -11.98 -4.19 12.21
C ALA A 66 -11.47 -3.53 13.50
N ALA A 67 -10.77 -2.40 13.38
CA ALA A 67 -10.36 -1.57 14.51
C ALA A 67 -11.50 -0.72 15.12
N GLY A 68 -12.76 -0.91 14.69
CA GLY A 68 -13.93 -0.17 15.15
C GLY A 68 -14.15 1.18 14.45
N GLY A 69 -13.41 1.47 13.39
CA GLY A 69 -13.54 2.68 12.59
C GLY A 69 -14.84 2.73 11.77
N SER A 70 -15.19 3.93 11.34
CA SER A 70 -16.40 4.23 10.57
C SER A 70 -16.10 4.50 9.09
N ARG A 71 -17.15 4.68 8.29
CA ARG A 71 -17.02 5.15 6.90
C ARG A 71 -16.34 6.51 6.79
N ASN A 72 -16.50 7.37 7.79
CA ASN A 72 -15.85 8.68 7.79
C ASN A 72 -14.34 8.53 8.04
N ASP A 73 -13.94 7.57 8.86
CA ASP A 73 -12.52 7.24 9.06
C ASP A 73 -11.89 6.71 7.77
N ILE A 74 -12.60 5.89 7.00
CA ILE A 74 -12.15 5.43 5.67
C ILE A 74 -11.95 6.61 4.73
N ALA A 75 -12.93 7.52 4.63
CA ALA A 75 -12.84 8.69 3.76
C ALA A 75 -11.65 9.57 4.13
N THR A 76 -11.45 9.79 5.43
CA THR A 76 -10.41 10.67 5.97
C THR A 76 -9.02 10.06 5.79
N ARG A 77 -8.82 8.81 6.21
CA ARG A 77 -7.51 8.15 6.26
C ARG A 77 -7.03 7.71 4.88
N LEU A 78 -7.94 7.33 3.99
CA LEU A 78 -7.60 6.95 2.61
C LEU A 78 -7.69 8.12 1.62
N HIS A 79 -8.03 9.33 2.08
CA HIS A 79 -8.18 10.52 1.25
C HIS A 79 -9.12 10.30 0.05
N VAL A 80 -10.26 9.68 0.27
CA VAL A 80 -11.26 9.37 -0.76
C VAL A 80 -12.59 10.08 -0.51
N SER A 81 -13.38 10.26 -1.57
CA SER A 81 -14.73 10.80 -1.44
C SER A 81 -15.61 9.90 -0.55
N GLY A 82 -16.64 10.48 0.08
CA GLY A 82 -17.58 9.71 0.90
C GLY A 82 -18.30 8.59 0.13
N ASN A 83 -18.57 8.77 -1.16
CA ASN A 83 -19.15 7.72 -1.99
C ASN A 83 -18.15 6.58 -2.23
N THR A 84 -16.89 6.91 -2.51
CA THR A 84 -15.80 5.92 -2.62
C THR A 84 -15.62 5.17 -1.30
N ALA A 85 -15.62 5.87 -0.16
CA ALA A 85 -15.52 5.26 1.16
C ALA A 85 -16.68 4.30 1.45
N ARG A 86 -17.90 4.64 1.01
CA ARG A 86 -19.05 3.74 1.10
C ARG A 86 -18.83 2.47 0.28
N HIS A 87 -18.42 2.59 -0.98
CA HIS A 87 -18.14 1.43 -1.84
C HIS A 87 -17.03 0.54 -1.27
N LEU A 88 -15.96 1.15 -0.73
CA LEU A 88 -14.88 0.44 -0.05
C LEU A 88 -15.37 -0.30 1.19
N ALA A 89 -16.19 0.34 2.02
CA ALA A 89 -16.77 -0.31 3.21
C ALA A 89 -17.67 -1.51 2.85
N ASP A 90 -18.50 -1.37 1.81
CA ASP A 90 -19.36 -2.45 1.36
C ASP A 90 -18.56 -3.63 0.78
N ARG A 91 -17.43 -3.35 0.12
CA ARG A 91 -16.52 -4.39 -0.37
C ARG A 91 -15.72 -5.03 0.76
N ALA A 92 -15.18 -4.24 1.68
CA ALA A 92 -14.42 -4.69 2.85
C ALA A 92 -15.22 -5.67 3.72
N ARG A 93 -16.52 -5.40 3.95
CA ARG A 93 -17.40 -6.31 4.67
C ARG A 93 -17.60 -7.67 4.01
N ARG A 94 -17.39 -7.78 2.69
CA ARG A 94 -17.43 -9.06 1.97
C ARG A 94 -16.13 -9.84 2.09
N VAL A 95 -15.02 -9.16 2.35
CA VAL A 95 -13.68 -9.76 2.50
C VAL A 95 -13.47 -10.28 3.92
N GLY A 96 -14.01 -9.61 4.95
CA GLY A 96 -13.78 -9.96 6.36
C GLY A 96 -12.56 -9.23 6.95
N ASP A 97 -12.19 -9.56 8.20
CA ASP A 97 -11.01 -8.98 8.84
C ASP A 97 -9.72 -9.57 8.23
N PRO A 98 -8.83 -8.75 7.63
CA PRO A 98 -7.56 -9.24 7.11
C PRO A 98 -6.56 -9.63 8.22
N GLY A 99 -6.86 -9.37 9.51
CA GLY A 99 -6.04 -9.82 10.64
C GLY A 99 -5.67 -11.30 10.59
N ASP A 100 -6.57 -12.15 10.08
CA ASP A 100 -6.33 -13.59 9.90
C ASP A 100 -5.35 -13.93 8.77
N LEU A 101 -5.18 -13.04 7.78
CA LEU A 101 -4.33 -13.26 6.60
C LEU A 101 -2.84 -13.10 6.88
N TRP A 102 -2.47 -12.50 8.01
CA TRP A 102 -1.07 -12.23 8.40
C TRP A 102 -0.63 -13.02 9.64
N ALA A 103 -1.52 -13.81 10.25
CA ALA A 103 -1.24 -14.57 11.46
C ALA A 103 -0.69 -16.00 11.19
N ALA A 104 -0.32 -16.32 9.94
CA ALA A 104 0.14 -17.65 9.50
C ALA A 104 1.65 -17.67 9.19
#